data_AF-A0A924IYM6-F1
#
_entry.id   AF-A0A924IYM6-F1
#
_cell.length_a   1.000
_cell.length_b   1.000
_cell.length_c   1.000
_cell.angle_alpha   90.00
_cell.angle_beta   90.00
_cell.angle_gamma   90.00
#
_symmetry.space_group_name_H-M   'P 1'
#
loop_
_entity.id
_entity.type
_entity.pdbx_description
1 polymer ?
#
loop_
_entity_poly.entity_id
_entity_poly.type
_entity_poly.pdbx_seq_one_letter_code
_entity_poly.pdbx_strand_id
1 'polypeptide(L)'
;MKRILLSCFLITAACAGTIQKAHAQSSAVSVAAFTAKVNLLDSFIFVGDMTHANTTWTEVHNMLLAELAVTKGNIASASSAAASTSYTTVMNNQYSIYNVIWSLKADLATNRAALHTKLNDFAATF
;
A
#
# COMPACT_ATOMS: atom_id res chain seq x y z
N MET A 1 -18.45 36.94 51.22
CA MET A 1 -17.03 37.36 51.02
C MET A 1 -16.68 37.08 49.56
N LYS A 2 -16.62 38.10 48.70
CA LYS A 2 -15.39 38.73 48.13
C LYS A 2 -14.56 37.75 47.27
N ARG A 3 -14.70 37.76 45.93
CA ARG A 3 -13.97 38.53 44.86
C ARG A 3 -12.74 37.75 44.31
N ILE A 4 -12.83 37.17 43.10
CA ILE A 4 -12.27 37.62 41.79
C ILE A 4 -10.73 37.55 41.67
N LEU A 5 -10.24 36.80 40.67
CA LEU A 5 -9.13 37.08 39.72
C LEU A 5 -8.94 35.82 38.83
N LEU A 6 -9.43 35.75 37.59
CA LEU A 6 -8.94 36.33 36.33
C LEU A 6 -7.60 35.75 35.83
N SER A 7 -7.68 35.11 34.65
CA SER A 7 -6.64 34.96 33.60
C SER A 7 -5.50 33.96 33.78
N CYS A 8 -5.60 32.83 33.07
CA CYS A 8 -4.59 32.45 32.07
C CYS A 8 -5.27 31.62 30.96
N PHE A 9 -5.59 32.31 29.87
CA PHE A 9 -5.55 31.76 28.52
C PHE A 9 -4.13 31.20 28.26
N LEU A 10 -3.98 30.30 27.28
CA LEU A 10 -2.75 29.58 26.84
C LEU A 10 -2.71 28.15 27.45
N ILE A 11 -2.70 27.01 26.74
CA ILE A 11 -2.33 26.68 25.35
C ILE A 11 -3.03 25.37 24.94
N THR A 12 -3.85 25.48 23.90
CA THR A 12 -3.87 24.66 22.66
C THR A 12 -3.45 23.18 22.69
N ALA A 13 -4.45 22.34 22.40
CA ALA A 13 -4.45 21.08 21.64
C ALA A 13 -3.11 20.40 21.24
N ALA A 14 -2.88 19.22 21.81
CA ALA A 14 -2.18 18.08 21.21
C ALA A 14 -2.83 16.83 21.84
N CYS A 15 -3.44 15.88 21.14
CA CYS A 15 -3.00 15.20 19.94
C CYS A 15 -4.19 15.03 18.97
N ALA A 16 -4.26 15.85 17.94
CA ALA A 16 -4.76 15.33 16.67
C ALA A 16 -3.67 14.39 16.18
N GLY A 17 -3.83 13.08 16.45
CA GLY A 17 -3.03 12.07 15.78
C GLY A 17 -3.14 12.35 14.30
N THR A 18 -2.05 12.79 13.67
CA THR A 18 -1.97 12.92 12.24
C THR A 18 -2.18 11.52 11.70
N ILE A 19 -3.42 11.22 11.29
CA ILE A 19 -3.65 10.22 10.27
C ILE A 19 -2.90 10.79 9.08
N GLN A 20 -1.66 10.34 8.88
CA GLN A 20 -1.01 10.45 7.59
C GLN A 20 -1.97 9.75 6.64
N LYS A 21 -2.82 10.56 5.98
CA LYS A 21 -3.40 10.16 4.71
C LYS A 21 -2.19 9.88 3.85
N ALA A 22 -1.88 8.59 3.66
CA ALA A 22 -0.95 8.15 2.65
C ALA A 22 -1.31 8.95 1.40
N HIS A 23 -0.39 9.81 0.98
CA HIS A 23 -0.56 10.54 -0.25
C HIS A 23 -0.73 9.47 -1.32
N ALA A 24 -1.90 9.41 -1.96
CA ALA A 24 -2.08 8.52 -3.10
C ALA A 24 -1.01 8.95 -4.11
N GLN A 25 0.01 8.12 -4.27
CA GLN A 25 1.08 8.36 -5.20
C GLN A 25 0.43 8.41 -6.59
N SER A 26 0.29 9.61 -7.15
CA SER A 26 -0.41 9.81 -8.43
C SER A 26 0.44 9.41 -9.64
N SER A 27 1.61 8.83 -9.39
CA SER A 27 2.51 8.33 -10.42
C SER A 27 2.27 6.84 -10.54
N ALA A 28 1.91 6.39 -11.75
CA ALA A 28 1.79 4.98 -12.06
C ALA A 28 3.08 4.25 -11.66
N VAL A 29 2.92 3.16 -10.91
CA VAL A 29 4.05 2.29 -10.57
C VAL A 29 4.40 1.51 -11.82
N SER A 30 5.64 1.55 -12.28
CA SER A 30 6.05 0.69 -13.39
C SER A 30 6.25 -0.74 -12.92
N VAL A 31 5.92 -1.72 -13.77
CA VAL A 31 6.19 -3.14 -13.52
C VAL A 31 7.66 -3.35 -13.15
N ALA A 32 8.58 -2.70 -13.87
CA ALA A 32 10.01 -2.81 -13.60
C ALA A 32 10.41 -2.33 -12.19
N ALA A 33 9.89 -1.17 -11.75
CA ALA A 33 10.17 -0.66 -10.41
C ALA A 33 9.60 -1.57 -9.33
N PHE A 34 8.38 -2.08 -9.54
CA PHE A 34 7.73 -3.00 -8.63
C PHE A 34 8.50 -4.32 -8.53
N THR A 35 8.81 -4.98 -9.65
CA THR A 35 9.58 -6.23 -9.68
C THR A 35 10.97 -6.06 -9.07
N ALA A 36 11.66 -4.95 -9.33
CA ALA A 36 12.95 -4.67 -8.69
C ALA A 36 12.82 -4.62 -7.16
N LYS A 37 11.71 -4.08 -6.65
CA LYS A 37 11.47 -3.98 -5.21
C LYS A 37 11.04 -5.31 -4.58
N VAL A 38 10.27 -6.12 -5.30
CA VAL A 38 9.95 -7.51 -4.94
C VAL A 38 11.22 -8.36 -4.86
N ASN A 39 12.14 -8.22 -5.81
CA ASN A 39 13.42 -8.93 -5.80
C ASN A 39 14.31 -8.50 -4.61
N LEU A 40 14.30 -7.22 -4.27
CA LEU A 40 15.03 -6.71 -3.10
C LEU A 40 14.45 -7.28 -1.79
N LEU A 41 13.12 -7.29 -1.66
CA LEU A 41 12.43 -7.91 -0.53
C LEU A 41 12.83 -9.38 -0.40
N ASP A 42 12.75 -10.12 -1.50
CA ASP A 42 13.11 -11.54 -1.55
C ASP A 42 14.56 -11.78 -1.12
N SER A 43 15.49 -10.94 -1.57
CA SER A 43 16.91 -11.01 -1.18
C SER A 43 17.11 -10.78 0.31
N PHE A 44 16.44 -9.79 0.92
CA PHE A 44 16.57 -9.55 2.36
C PHE A 44 16.00 -10.71 3.19
N ILE A 45 14.85 -11.26 2.79
CA ILE A 45 14.28 -12.43 3.45
C ILE A 45 15.24 -13.62 3.33
N PHE A 46 15.83 -13.84 2.15
CA PHE A 46 16.77 -14.96 1.92
C PHE A 46 17.98 -14.94 2.83
N VAL A 47 18.57 -13.77 3.06
CA VAL A 47 19.74 -13.61 3.93
C VAL A 47 19.38 -13.46 5.42
N GLY A 48 18.09 -13.52 5.76
CA GLY A 48 17.61 -13.38 7.13
C GLY A 48 17.61 -11.95 7.68
N ASP A 49 17.80 -10.94 6.82
CA ASP A 49 17.77 -9.52 7.20
C ASP A 49 16.32 -9.04 7.33
N MET A 50 15.66 -9.45 8.43
CA MET A 50 14.25 -9.17 8.64
C MET A 50 13.96 -7.69 8.89
N THR A 51 14.93 -6.91 9.33
CA THR A 51 14.75 -5.45 9.49
C THR A 51 14.57 -4.79 8.14
N HIS A 52 15.49 -5.03 7.19
CA HIS A 52 15.36 -4.47 5.84
C HIS A 52 14.21 -5.12 5.05
N ALA A 53 13.91 -6.40 5.28
CA ALA A 53 12.75 -7.06 4.67
C ALA A 53 11.43 -6.38 5.09
N ASN A 54 11.23 -6.08 6.38
CA ASN A 54 10.01 -5.42 6.85
C ASN A 54 9.86 -3.98 6.32
N THR A 55 10.97 -3.23 6.24
CA THR A 55 10.98 -1.91 5.60
C THR A 55 10.62 -2.02 4.12
N THR A 56 11.28 -2.92 3.39
CA THR A 56 11.03 -3.13 1.95
C THR A 56 9.61 -3.63 1.68
N TRP A 57 9.06 -4.48 2.56
CA TRP A 57 7.67 -4.91 2.50
C TRP A 57 6.70 -3.71 2.53
N THR A 58 6.96 -2.72 3.39
CA THR A 58 6.14 -1.51 3.47
C THR A 58 6.17 -0.73 2.15
N GLU A 59 7.33 -0.65 1.51
CA GLU A 59 7.47 -0.02 0.18
C GLU A 59 6.69 -0.78 -0.90
N VAL A 60 6.84 -2.11 -0.95
CA VAL A 60 6.09 -2.98 -1.88
C VAL A 60 4.58 -2.83 -1.63
N HIS A 61 4.14 -2.80 -0.37
CA HIS A 61 2.73 -2.64 -0.02
C HIS A 61 2.18 -1.29 -0.49
N ASN A 62 2.92 -0.20 -0.31
CA ASN A 62 2.53 1.11 -0.83
C ASN A 62 2.41 1.10 -2.36
N MET A 63 3.28 0.37 -3.06
CA MET A 63 3.19 0.23 -4.52
C MET A 63 1.94 -0.57 -4.94
N LEU A 64 1.57 -1.64 -4.22
CA LEU A 64 0.31 -2.38 -4.43
C LEU A 64 -0.91 -1.44 -4.30
N LEU A 65 -0.91 -0.62 -3.25
CA LEU A 65 -2.01 0.32 -2.99
C LEU A 65 -2.07 1.44 -4.04
N ALA A 66 -0.92 1.91 -4.52
CA ALA A 66 -0.87 2.89 -5.60
C ALA A 66 -1.46 2.34 -6.90
N GLU A 67 -1.16 1.09 -7.26
CA GLU A 67 -1.71 0.45 -8.46
C GLU A 67 -3.23 0.24 -8.35
N LEU A 68 -3.72 -0.25 -7.20
CA LEU A 68 -5.16 -0.33 -6.94
C LEU A 68 -5.85 1.05 -7.09
N ALA A 69 -5.19 2.12 -6.66
CA ALA A 69 -5.71 3.48 -6.82
C ALA A 69 -5.73 3.94 -8.29
N VAL A 70 -4.71 3.58 -9.08
CA VAL A 70 -4.66 3.84 -10.54
C VAL A 70 -5.81 3.13 -11.24
N THR A 71 -5.98 1.82 -11.00
CA THR A 71 -7.06 1.04 -11.62
C THR A 71 -8.44 1.59 -11.22
N LYS A 72 -8.63 1.99 -9.96
CA LYS A 72 -9.85 2.68 -9.54
C LYS A 72 -10.06 4.02 -10.26
N GLY A 73 -8.99 4.78 -10.48
CA GLY A 73 -9.02 6.01 -11.27
C GLY A 73 -9.45 5.75 -12.71
N ASN A 74 -8.95 4.69 -13.34
CA ASN A 74 -9.32 4.27 -14.70
C ASN A 74 -10.80 3.90 -14.82
N ILE A 75 -11.39 3.26 -13.79
CA ILE A 75 -12.84 3.01 -13.73
C ILE A 75 -13.61 4.33 -13.74
N ALA A 76 -13.19 5.30 -12.92
CA ALA A 76 -13.87 6.58 -12.77
C ALA A 76 -13.77 7.48 -14.01
N SER A 77 -12.67 7.38 -14.77
CA SER A 77 -12.42 8.16 -15.98
C SER A 77 -12.77 7.43 -17.28
N ALA A 78 -13.31 6.21 -17.20
CA ALA A 78 -13.63 5.40 -18.36
C ALA A 78 -14.60 6.12 -19.33
N SER A 79 -14.24 6.18 -20.61
CA SER A 79 -15.05 6.83 -21.66
C SER A 79 -16.23 5.99 -22.15
N SER A 80 -16.33 4.73 -21.72
CA SER A 80 -17.41 3.81 -22.11
C SER A 80 -17.69 2.77 -21.03
N ALA A 81 -18.90 2.19 -21.06
CA ALA A 81 -19.28 1.09 -20.19
C ALA A 81 -18.36 -0.13 -20.37
N ALA A 82 -17.98 -0.46 -21.61
CA ALA A 82 -17.08 -1.58 -21.88
C ALA A 82 -15.69 -1.38 -21.26
N ALA A 83 -15.12 -0.17 -21.35
CA ALA A 83 -13.86 0.15 -20.70
C ALA A 83 -13.98 0.08 -19.17
N SER A 84 -15.06 0.61 -18.60
CA SER A 84 -15.34 0.54 -17.16
C SER A 84 -15.46 -0.90 -16.66
N THR A 85 -16.15 -1.77 -17.41
CA THR A 85 -16.24 -3.21 -17.12
C THR A 85 -14.87 -3.88 -17.19
N SER A 86 -14.05 -3.58 -18.19
CA SER A 86 -12.69 -4.13 -18.30
C SER A 86 -11.83 -3.76 -17.09
N TYR A 87 -11.80 -2.48 -16.70
CA TYR A 87 -11.05 -2.04 -15.51
C TYR A 87 -11.61 -2.61 -14.22
N THR A 88 -12.93 -2.81 -14.12
CA THR A 88 -13.55 -3.47 -12.95
C THR A 88 -13.09 -4.92 -12.83
N THR A 89 -12.98 -5.65 -13.95
CA THR A 89 -12.42 -7.01 -13.96
C THR A 89 -10.97 -7.03 -13.49
N VAL A 90 -10.14 -6.08 -13.96
CA VAL A 90 -8.75 -5.93 -13.51
C VAL A 90 -8.71 -5.66 -12.00
N MET A 91 -9.53 -4.72 -11.49
CA MET A 91 -9.60 -4.39 -10.07
C MET A 91 -9.97 -5.61 -9.20
N ASN A 92 -10.93 -6.43 -9.65
CA ASN A 92 -11.33 -7.63 -8.94
C ASN A 92 -10.20 -8.67 -8.88
N ASN A 93 -9.47 -8.85 -9.98
CA ASN A 93 -8.30 -9.73 -10.01
C ASN A 93 -7.19 -9.22 -9.09
N GLN A 94 -6.87 -7.92 -9.16
CA GLN A 94 -5.91 -7.26 -8.28
C GLN A 94 -6.28 -7.43 -6.80
N TYR A 95 -7.54 -7.20 -6.42
CA TYR A 95 -7.99 -7.38 -5.03
C TYR A 95 -7.89 -8.83 -4.56
N SER A 96 -8.25 -9.79 -5.42
CA SER A 96 -8.13 -11.22 -5.09
C SER A 96 -6.69 -11.59 -4.76
N ILE A 97 -5.74 -11.17 -5.62
CA ILE A 97 -4.31 -11.43 -5.41
C ILE A 97 -3.79 -10.68 -4.18
N TYR A 98 -4.17 -9.41 -4.01
CA TYR A 98 -3.81 -8.59 -2.85
C TYR A 98 -4.20 -9.24 -1.52
N ASN A 99 -5.40 -9.82 -1.43
CA ASN A 99 -5.86 -10.48 -0.21
C ASN A 99 -5.01 -11.73 0.12
N VAL A 100 -4.59 -12.48 -0.90
CA VAL A 100 -3.66 -13.60 -0.71
C VAL A 100 -2.31 -13.07 -0.22
N ILE A 101 -1.74 -12.06 -0.87
CA ILE A 101 -0.49 -11.40 -0.45
C ILE A 101 -0.58 -10.93 1.02
N TRP A 102 -1.70 -10.29 1.39
CA TRP A 102 -1.92 -9.79 2.75
C TRP A 102 -1.96 -10.90 3.81
N SER A 103 -2.45 -12.09 3.45
CA SER A 103 -2.43 -13.26 4.35
C SER A 103 -1.01 -13.80 4.55
N LEU A 104 -0.17 -13.75 3.51
CA LEU A 104 1.19 -14.29 3.52
C LEU A 104 2.18 -13.41 4.31
N LYS A 105 1.89 -12.11 4.46
CA LYS A 105 2.81 -11.16 5.14
C LYS A 105 3.09 -11.48 6.61
N ALA A 106 2.23 -12.28 7.26
CA ALA A 106 2.30 -12.53 8.70
C ALA A 106 3.62 -13.21 9.10
N ASP A 107 4.19 -14.01 8.19
CA ASP A 107 5.52 -14.59 8.32
C ASP A 107 6.21 -14.55 6.96
N LEU A 108 6.97 -13.47 6.73
CA LEU A 108 7.68 -13.25 5.48
C LEU A 108 8.73 -14.34 5.21
N ALA A 109 9.36 -14.88 6.26
CA ALA A 109 10.42 -15.88 6.11
C ALA A 109 9.85 -17.23 5.68
N THR A 110 8.84 -17.72 6.39
CA THR A 110 8.16 -18.99 6.07
C THR A 110 7.46 -18.91 4.71
N ASN A 111 6.85 -17.76 4.38
CA ASN A 111 6.05 -17.61 3.17
C ASN A 111 6.81 -17.05 1.96
N ARG A 112 8.14 -16.87 2.05
CA ARG A 112 8.96 -16.18 1.04
C ARG A 112 8.60 -16.55 -0.41
N ALA A 113 8.65 -17.83 -0.75
CA ALA A 113 8.42 -18.31 -2.12
C ALA A 113 6.98 -18.05 -2.60
N ALA A 114 6.00 -18.29 -1.73
CA ALA A 114 4.60 -18.03 -2.03
C ALA A 114 4.33 -16.53 -2.20
N LEU A 115 4.93 -15.71 -1.34
CA LEU A 115 4.84 -14.25 -1.38
C LEU A 115 5.45 -13.70 -2.67
N HIS A 116 6.67 -14.12 -3.01
CA HIS A 116 7.35 -13.72 -4.25
C HIS A 116 6.53 -14.07 -5.49
N THR A 117 5.99 -15.29 -5.54
CA THR A 117 5.11 -15.73 -6.63
C THR A 117 3.88 -14.83 -6.74
N LYS A 118 3.16 -14.59 -5.63
CA LYS A 118 1.93 -13.79 -5.66
C LYS A 118 2.16 -12.32 -5.94
N LEU A 119 3.30 -11.76 -5.51
CA LEU A 119 3.70 -10.41 -5.88
C LEU A 119 3.93 -10.31 -7.40
N ASN A 120 4.59 -11.29 -8.02
CA ASN A 120 4.74 -11.31 -9.48
C ASN A 120 3.42 -11.55 -10.23
N ASP A 121 2.50 -12.35 -9.68
CA ASP A 121 1.13 -12.47 -10.22
C ASP A 121 0.42 -11.10 -10.21
N PHE A 122 0.58 -10.32 -9.14
CA PHE A 122 0.01 -8.97 -9.06
C PHE A 122 0.66 -8.02 -10.08
N ALA A 123 1.99 -8.09 -10.26
CA ALA A 123 2.71 -7.29 -11.25
C ALA A 123 2.20 -7.51 -12.68
N ALA A 124 1.72 -8.71 -13.00
CA ALA A 124 1.13 -9.04 -14.30
C ALA A 124 -0.25 -8.40 -14.56
N THR A 125 -0.80 -7.67 -13.58
CA THR A 125 -2.10 -7.00 -13.68
C THR A 125 -2.01 -5.47 -13.82
N PHE A 126 -0.79 -4.93 -13.90
CA PHE A 126 -0.54 -3.52 -14.16
C PHE A 126 -1.02 -3.12 -15.57
#